data_AF-A0A7L3MH28-F1
#
_entry.id   AF-A0A7L3MH28-F1
#
_cell.length_a   1.000
_cell.length_b   1.000
_cell.length_c   1.000
_cell.angle_alpha   90.00
_cell.angle_beta   90.00
_cell.angle_gamma   90.00
#
_symmetry.space_group_name_H-M   'P 1'
#
loop_
_entity.id
_entity.type
_entity.pdbx_description
1 polymer ?
#
loop_
_entity_poly.entity_id
_entity_poly.type
_entity_poly.pdbx_seq_one_letter_code
_entity_poly.pdbx_strand_id
1 'polypeptide(L)'
;HYLKVTLKPVIDEVGYLTETSLGLLSPQWHPCLLDRHSCFSSENLRYYVDKVFREIVRSSISCPTLMCDVFYSLRHLAAKRFPNDPHVQYSAVSSFVFLRFFAVAVVSPHTFHLRPHHPDAQTSRTLTLISKAIQTLGSWGSLTKSKLSSFKETFMCEFFKTFQEEKFTESVKKFLDDVSSTESKEPSGVSEPVHLKEG
;
A
#
# COMPACT_ATOMS: atom_id res chain seq x y z
N HIS A 1 -8.65 5.39 -10.51
CA HIS A 1 -9.17 4.00 -10.62
C HIS A 1 -8.24 3.00 -9.91
N TYR A 2 -6.96 2.94 -10.28
CA TYR A 2 -5.94 2.05 -9.65
C TYR A 2 -5.98 1.98 -8.12
N LEU A 3 -5.81 3.11 -7.41
CA LEU A 3 -5.86 3.16 -5.93
C LEU A 3 -7.17 2.62 -5.35
N LYS A 4 -8.31 2.85 -6.03
CA LYS A 4 -9.60 2.36 -5.56
C LYS A 4 -9.65 0.85 -5.62
N VAL A 5 -9.21 0.24 -6.73
CA VAL A 5 -9.19 -1.22 -6.88
C VAL A 5 -8.24 -1.86 -5.86
N THR A 6 -7.06 -1.27 -5.64
CA THR A 6 -6.04 -1.83 -4.74
C THR A 6 -6.39 -1.68 -3.26
N LEU A 7 -6.83 -0.49 -2.80
CA LEU A 7 -6.92 -0.19 -1.37
C LEU A 7 -8.34 -0.17 -0.82
N LYS A 8 -9.35 0.10 -1.65
CA LYS A 8 -10.73 0.27 -1.17
C LYS A 8 -11.29 -0.96 -0.43
N PRO A 9 -11.09 -2.21 -0.90
CA PRO A 9 -11.61 -3.39 -0.21
C PRO A 9 -11.10 -3.49 1.24
N VAL A 10 -9.82 -3.22 1.45
CA VAL A 10 -9.20 -3.30 2.77
C VAL A 10 -9.61 -2.12 3.66
N ILE A 11 -9.70 -0.91 3.10
CA ILE A 11 -10.13 0.28 3.84
C ILE A 11 -11.60 0.17 4.28
N ASP A 12 -12.47 -0.37 3.43
CA ASP A 12 -13.87 -0.59 3.75
C ASP A 12 -13.99 -1.61 4.89
N GLU A 13 -13.25 -2.72 4.84
CA GLU A 13 -13.22 -3.74 5.89
C GLU A 13 -12.72 -3.21 7.24
N VAL A 14 -11.67 -2.37 7.25
CA VAL A 14 -11.21 -1.68 8.46
C VAL A 14 -12.33 -0.84 9.08
N GLY A 15 -13.09 -0.15 8.23
CA GLY A 15 -14.22 0.67 8.65
C GLY A 15 -15.43 -0.12 9.18
N TYR A 16 -15.75 -1.26 8.56
CA TYR A 16 -16.85 -2.10 9.04
C TYR A 16 -16.57 -2.70 10.42
N LEU A 17 -15.33 -3.10 10.70
CA LEU A 17 -14.98 -3.65 12.01
C LEU A 17 -15.01 -2.59 13.11
N THR A 18 -14.60 -1.36 12.85
CA THR A 18 -14.69 -0.27 13.83
C THR A 18 -16.13 0.11 14.11
N GLU A 19 -16.99 0.19 13.09
CA GLU A 19 -18.43 0.43 13.27
C GLU A 19 -19.12 -0.71 14.04
N THR A 20 -18.74 -1.96 13.78
CA THR A 20 -19.25 -3.14 14.51
C THR A 20 -18.76 -3.17 15.97
N SER A 21 -17.51 -2.78 16.20
CA SER A 21 -16.89 -2.65 17.53
C SER A 21 -17.58 -1.57 18.37
N LEU A 22 -17.97 -0.46 17.76
CA LEU A 22 -18.73 0.64 18.38
C LEU A 22 -20.23 0.33 18.57
N GLY A 23 -20.69 -0.85 18.13
CA GLY A 23 -22.10 -1.24 18.25
C GLY A 23 -23.04 -0.49 17.30
N LEU A 24 -22.49 0.16 16.26
CA LEU A 24 -23.25 0.93 15.27
C LEU A 24 -23.89 0.05 14.18
N LEU A 25 -23.59 -1.26 14.17
CA LEU A 25 -24.16 -2.26 13.27
C LEU A 25 -24.64 -3.48 14.09
N SER A 26 -25.85 -3.98 13.78
CA SER A 26 -26.46 -5.13 14.46
C SER A 26 -25.61 -6.40 14.30
N PRO A 27 -25.41 -7.21 15.36
CA PRO A 27 -24.51 -8.36 15.34
C PRO A 27 -25.21 -9.57 14.72
N GLN A 28 -25.22 -9.67 13.39
CA GLN A 28 -25.74 -10.84 12.69
C GLN A 28 -24.65 -11.71 12.04
N TRP A 29 -23.36 -11.39 12.23
CA TRP A 29 -22.27 -12.20 11.69
C TRP A 29 -21.07 -12.32 12.64
N HIS A 30 -20.70 -13.58 12.91
CA HIS A 30 -19.46 -14.13 13.49
C HIS A 30 -19.35 -14.32 15.03
N PRO A 31 -19.20 -15.59 15.50
CA PRO A 31 -18.94 -15.95 16.91
C PRO A 31 -17.59 -15.47 17.50
N CYS A 32 -16.71 -14.87 16.70
CA CYS A 32 -15.38 -14.42 17.18
C CYS A 32 -15.41 -13.05 17.89
N LEU A 33 -16.57 -12.38 17.97
CA LEU A 33 -16.72 -11.02 18.51
C LEU A 33 -17.00 -10.96 20.02
N LEU A 34 -16.89 -12.07 20.75
CA LEU A 34 -17.30 -12.13 22.15
C LEU A 34 -16.28 -11.55 23.14
N ASP A 35 -15.04 -11.25 22.73
CA ASP A 35 -14.02 -10.70 23.64
C ASP A 35 -14.03 -9.16 23.62
N ARG A 36 -15.06 -8.60 24.25
CA ARG A 36 -15.61 -7.25 24.02
C ARG A 36 -15.05 -6.11 24.88
N HIS A 37 -13.81 -6.16 25.39
CA HIS A 37 -13.31 -5.03 26.21
C HIS A 37 -11.87 -4.52 25.96
N SER A 38 -11.18 -4.95 24.89
CA SER A 38 -9.89 -4.34 24.46
C SER A 38 -9.53 -4.57 22.97
N CYS A 39 -10.47 -4.99 22.13
CA CYS A 39 -10.15 -5.68 20.88
C CYS A 39 -9.90 -4.76 19.66
N PHE A 40 -8.81 -4.00 19.69
CA PHE A 40 -8.01 -3.78 18.48
C PHE A 40 -6.65 -4.40 18.74
N SER A 41 -6.59 -5.73 18.72
CA SER A 41 -5.37 -6.47 19.03
C SER A 41 -4.29 -6.17 18.00
N SER A 42 -3.03 -6.24 18.42
CA SER A 42 -1.86 -6.17 17.53
C SER A 42 -1.97 -7.15 16.35
N GLU A 43 -2.74 -8.24 16.52
CA GLU A 43 -3.03 -9.23 15.50
C GLU A 43 -3.95 -8.71 14.38
N ASN A 44 -4.99 -7.92 14.72
CA ASN A 44 -5.86 -7.29 13.73
C ASN A 44 -5.08 -6.27 12.88
N LEU A 45 -4.24 -5.45 13.51
CA LEU A 45 -3.36 -4.53 12.78
C LEU A 45 -2.42 -5.30 11.85
N ARG A 46 -1.86 -6.42 12.33
CA ARG A 46 -0.98 -7.27 11.54
C ARG A 46 -1.68 -7.84 10.32
N TYR A 47 -2.89 -8.35 10.50
CA TYR A 47 -3.71 -8.85 9.41
C TYR A 47 -3.93 -7.78 8.34
N TYR A 48 -4.31 -6.56 8.74
CA TYR A 48 -4.58 -5.49 7.79
C TYR A 48 -3.34 -5.00 7.06
N VAL A 49 -2.20 -4.86 7.74
CA VAL A 49 -0.95 -4.46 7.08
C VAL A 49 -0.50 -5.51 6.07
N ASP A 50 -0.55 -6.79 6.43
CA ASP A 50 -0.23 -7.89 5.50
C ASP A 50 -1.18 -7.87 4.29
N LYS A 51 -2.48 -7.69 4.54
CA LYS A 51 -3.48 -7.62 3.48
C LYS A 51 -3.26 -6.44 2.55
N VAL A 52 -3.06 -5.22 3.08
CA VAL A 52 -2.72 -4.03 2.27
C VAL A 52 -1.44 -4.28 1.47
N PHE A 53 -0.42 -4.85 2.09
CA PHE A 53 0.83 -5.14 1.41
C PHE A 53 0.65 -6.12 0.25
N ARG A 54 -0.06 -7.22 0.48
CA ARG A 54 -0.36 -8.22 -0.56
C ARG A 54 -1.15 -7.62 -1.72
N GLU A 55 -2.16 -6.78 -1.45
CA GLU A 55 -2.91 -6.10 -2.50
C GLU A 55 -2.03 -5.14 -3.29
N ILE A 56 -1.13 -4.40 -2.63
CA ILE A 56 -0.15 -3.53 -3.32
C ILE A 56 0.74 -4.36 -4.25
N VAL A 57 1.37 -5.42 -3.76
CA VAL A 57 2.27 -6.26 -4.58
C VAL A 57 1.52 -6.88 -5.76
N ARG A 58 0.31 -7.40 -5.53
CA ARG A 58 -0.54 -7.98 -6.59
C ARG A 58 -1.01 -6.94 -7.59
N SER A 59 -1.08 -5.66 -7.22
CA SER A 59 -1.51 -4.61 -8.12
C SER A 59 -0.49 -4.22 -9.19
N SER A 60 0.75 -4.76 -9.17
CA SER A 60 1.75 -4.50 -10.21
C SER A 60 1.23 -4.76 -11.63
N ILE A 61 0.37 -5.78 -11.81
CA ILE A 61 -0.23 -6.13 -13.10
C ILE A 61 -1.17 -5.05 -13.63
N SER A 62 -1.85 -4.31 -12.75
CA SER A 62 -2.84 -3.30 -13.09
C SER A 62 -2.30 -1.87 -12.95
N CYS A 63 -0.99 -1.73 -12.71
CA CYS A 63 -0.34 -0.43 -12.60
C CYS A 63 -0.47 0.35 -13.92
N PRO A 64 -1.01 1.59 -13.91
CA PRO A 64 -1.16 2.38 -15.12
C PRO A 64 0.17 2.63 -15.83
N THR A 65 0.20 2.56 -17.16
CA THR A 65 1.42 2.74 -17.97
C THR A 65 2.16 4.04 -17.64
N LEU A 66 1.43 5.15 -17.50
CA LEU A 66 2.01 6.43 -17.11
C LEU A 66 2.77 6.38 -15.78
N MET A 67 2.27 5.61 -14.80
CA MET A 67 2.98 5.43 -13.54
C MET A 67 4.22 4.56 -13.74
N CYS A 68 4.13 3.51 -14.56
CA CYS A 68 5.27 2.67 -14.89
C CYS A 68 6.40 3.46 -15.54
N ASP A 69 6.08 4.36 -16.48
CA ASP A 69 7.05 5.21 -17.16
C ASP A 69 7.77 6.16 -16.18
N VAL A 70 7.02 6.73 -15.24
CA VAL A 70 7.57 7.58 -14.17
C VAL A 70 8.50 6.77 -13.26
N PHE A 71 8.11 5.55 -12.89
CA PHE A 71 8.94 4.69 -12.03
C PHE A 71 10.19 4.18 -12.74
N TYR A 72 10.09 3.81 -14.02
CA TYR A 72 11.22 3.48 -14.86
C TYR A 72 12.19 4.67 -14.94
N SER A 73 11.68 5.87 -15.25
CA SER A 73 12.49 7.08 -15.34
C SER A 73 13.19 7.39 -14.01
N LEU A 74 12.46 7.28 -12.89
CA LEU A 74 13.02 7.48 -11.54
C LEU A 74 14.13 6.47 -11.23
N ARG A 75 13.91 5.19 -11.53
CA ARG A 75 14.90 4.12 -11.35
C ARG A 75 16.14 4.36 -12.20
N HIS A 76 15.96 4.69 -13.47
CA HIS A 76 17.03 4.93 -14.42
C HIS A 76 17.88 6.16 -14.03
N LEU A 77 17.23 7.27 -13.65
CA LEU A 77 17.91 8.47 -13.16
C LEU A 77 18.70 8.21 -11.88
N ALA A 78 18.13 7.45 -10.94
CA ALA A 78 18.81 7.05 -9.71
C ALA A 78 20.03 6.16 -9.99
N ALA A 79 19.91 5.17 -10.88
CA ALA A 79 21.02 4.32 -11.31
C ALA A 79 22.14 5.11 -12.01
N LYS A 80 21.78 6.07 -12.88
CA LYS A 80 22.74 6.94 -13.57
C LYS A 80 23.47 7.88 -12.60
N ARG A 81 22.78 8.37 -11.57
CA ARG A 81 23.35 9.27 -10.56
C ARG A 81 24.23 8.54 -9.55
N PHE A 82 23.88 7.30 -9.20
CA PHE A 82 24.56 6.49 -8.20
C PHE A 82 24.96 5.11 -8.78
N PRO A 83 25.87 5.06 -9.78
CA PRO A 83 26.22 3.80 -10.46
C PRO A 83 26.91 2.79 -9.55
N ASN A 84 27.53 3.25 -8.45
CA ASN A 84 28.23 2.40 -7.49
C ASN A 84 27.31 1.80 -6.41
N ASP A 85 26.03 2.18 -6.38
CA ASP A 85 25.07 1.68 -5.39
C ASP A 85 23.76 1.23 -6.07
N PRO A 86 23.67 -0.06 -6.45
CA PRO A 86 22.47 -0.60 -7.09
C PRO A 86 21.26 -0.68 -6.16
N HIS A 87 21.40 -0.44 -4.85
CA HIS A 87 20.25 -0.38 -3.93
C HIS A 87 19.52 0.95 -4.04
N VAL A 88 20.22 2.04 -4.39
CA VAL A 88 19.63 3.39 -4.48
C VAL A 88 18.53 3.47 -5.53
N GLN A 89 18.69 2.80 -6.68
CA GLN A 89 17.67 2.77 -7.73
C GLN A 89 16.34 2.14 -7.27
N TYR A 90 16.38 1.06 -6.48
CA TYR A 90 15.19 0.43 -5.91
C TYR A 90 14.65 1.23 -4.73
N SER A 91 15.53 1.77 -3.88
CA SER A 91 15.16 2.61 -2.75
C SER A 91 14.42 3.87 -3.20
N ALA A 92 14.86 4.50 -4.29
CA ALA A 92 14.22 5.68 -4.86
C ALA A 92 12.76 5.40 -5.26
N VAL A 93 12.52 4.36 -6.06
CA VAL A 93 11.16 3.97 -6.49
C VAL A 93 10.32 3.50 -5.31
N SER A 94 10.86 2.64 -4.44
CA SER A 94 10.17 2.15 -3.25
C SER A 94 9.73 3.29 -2.34
N SER A 95 10.62 4.24 -2.08
CA SER A 95 10.31 5.40 -1.24
C SER A 95 9.20 6.25 -1.81
N PHE A 96 9.11 6.37 -3.14
CA PHE A 96 8.04 7.12 -3.77
C PHE A 96 6.71 6.37 -3.72
N VAL A 97 6.71 5.11 -4.17
CA VAL A 97 5.49 4.30 -4.31
C VAL A 97 4.86 4.01 -2.95
N PHE A 98 5.65 3.56 -1.97
CA PHE A 98 5.10 3.19 -0.68
C PHE A 98 4.86 4.40 0.23
N LEU A 99 5.79 5.36 0.33
CA LEU A 99 5.64 6.47 1.29
C LEU A 99 4.81 7.63 0.73
N ARG A 100 4.98 7.99 -0.54
CA ARG A 100 4.32 9.18 -1.12
C ARG A 100 3.00 8.86 -1.81
N PHE A 101 2.81 7.63 -2.27
CA PHE A 101 1.60 7.23 -2.97
C PHE A 101 0.67 6.39 -2.08
N PHE A 102 1.03 5.14 -1.76
CA PHE A 102 0.14 4.25 -1.01
C PHE A 102 -0.07 4.70 0.44
N ALA A 103 0.98 5.04 1.17
CA ALA A 103 0.86 5.46 2.57
C ALA A 103 -0.01 6.72 2.74
N VAL A 104 0.11 7.69 1.83
CA VAL A 104 -0.73 8.91 1.85
C VAL A 104 -2.19 8.56 1.55
N ALA A 105 -2.42 7.65 0.61
CA ALA A 105 -3.76 7.16 0.29
C ALA A 105 -4.42 6.40 1.45
N VAL A 106 -3.65 5.63 2.21
CA VAL A 106 -4.14 4.92 3.40
C VAL A 106 -4.49 5.88 4.55
N VAL A 107 -3.65 6.91 4.83
CA VAL A 107 -3.96 7.88 5.92
C VAL A 107 -5.18 8.73 5.60
N SER A 108 -5.34 9.12 4.33
CA SER A 108 -6.35 10.08 3.91
C SER A 108 -7.33 9.48 2.90
N PRO A 109 -8.06 8.40 3.25
CA PRO A 109 -8.86 7.65 2.27
C PRO A 109 -9.97 8.49 1.60
N HIS A 110 -10.50 9.49 2.31
CA HIS A 110 -11.50 10.41 1.78
C HIS A 110 -10.96 11.25 0.60
N THR A 111 -9.76 11.81 0.73
CA THR A 111 -9.11 12.63 -0.31
C THR A 111 -8.89 11.84 -1.61
N PHE A 112 -8.67 10.54 -1.50
CA PHE A 112 -8.50 9.65 -2.65
C PHE A 112 -9.81 8.97 -3.10
N HIS A 113 -10.95 9.41 -2.54
CA HIS A 113 -12.28 8.88 -2.83
C HIS A 113 -12.38 7.35 -2.62
N LEU A 114 -11.63 6.83 -1.63
CA LEU A 114 -11.66 5.42 -1.21
C LEU A 114 -12.87 5.17 -0.30
N ARG A 115 -13.32 6.19 0.43
CA ARG A 115 -14.52 6.19 1.27
C ARG A 115 -15.42 7.39 0.96
N PRO A 116 -16.76 7.26 1.10
CA PRO A 116 -17.69 8.38 0.90
C PRO A 116 -17.67 9.38 2.04
N HIS A 117 -17.28 8.96 3.25
CA HIS A 117 -17.26 9.80 4.46
C HIS A 117 -15.88 9.79 5.12
N HIS A 118 -15.59 10.82 5.91
CA HIS A 118 -14.38 10.89 6.71
C HIS A 118 -14.36 9.73 7.73
N PRO A 119 -13.24 9.02 7.92
CA PRO A 119 -13.15 8.00 8.97
C PRO A 119 -13.35 8.63 10.35
N ASP A 120 -14.03 7.92 11.25
CA ASP A 120 -14.11 8.29 12.66
C ASP A 120 -12.71 8.21 13.32
N ALA A 121 -12.59 8.74 14.54
CA ALA A 121 -11.30 8.83 15.23
C ALA A 121 -10.60 7.48 15.42
N GLN A 122 -11.36 6.39 15.64
CA GLN A 122 -10.81 5.06 15.82
C GLN A 122 -10.32 4.49 14.48
N THR A 123 -11.13 4.57 13.43
CA THR A 123 -10.72 4.16 12.07
C THR A 123 -9.51 4.95 11.58
N SER A 124 -9.50 6.27 11.80
CA SER A 124 -8.38 7.14 11.43
C SER A 124 -7.07 6.75 12.14
N ARG A 125 -7.15 6.40 13.43
CA ARG A 125 -6.00 5.88 14.18
C ARG A 125 -5.47 4.58 13.59
N THR A 126 -6.35 3.63 13.27
CA THR A 126 -5.96 2.35 12.64
C THR A 126 -5.30 2.57 11.29
N LEU A 127 -5.92 3.35 10.41
CA LEU A 127 -5.37 3.68 9.10
C LEU A 127 -4.01 4.38 9.21
N THR A 128 -3.83 5.23 10.21
CA THR A 128 -2.54 5.86 10.49
C THR A 128 -1.48 4.83 10.89
N LEU A 129 -1.83 3.84 11.72
CA LEU A 129 -0.92 2.76 12.10
C LEU A 129 -0.56 1.89 10.88
N ILE A 130 -1.54 1.52 10.06
CA ILE A 130 -1.30 0.77 8.81
C ILE A 130 -0.37 1.58 7.89
N SER A 131 -0.64 2.86 7.69
CA SER A 131 0.20 3.72 6.86
C SER A 131 1.62 3.84 7.39
N LYS A 132 1.81 4.02 8.71
CA LYS A 132 3.14 4.03 9.32
C LYS A 132 3.88 2.73 9.03
N ALA A 133 3.17 1.60 9.05
CA ALA A 133 3.77 0.33 8.66
C ALA A 133 4.19 0.30 7.19
N ILE A 134 3.30 0.68 6.27
CA ILE A 134 3.64 0.75 4.84
C ILE A 134 4.81 1.72 4.57
N GLN A 135 4.91 2.85 5.27
CA GLN A 135 6.04 3.78 5.14
C GLN A 135 7.38 3.15 5.53
N THR A 136 7.36 2.33 6.56
CA THR A 136 8.56 1.60 7.00
C THR A 136 8.96 0.52 6.01
N LEU A 137 7.99 -0.17 5.41
CA LEU A 137 8.25 -1.14 4.34
C LEU A 137 8.87 -0.48 3.09
N GLY A 138 8.42 0.72 2.73
CA GLY A 138 8.98 1.50 1.62
C GLY A 138 10.38 2.07 1.87
N SER A 139 10.86 1.99 3.11
CA SER A 139 12.25 2.31 3.47
C SER A 139 13.20 1.11 3.24
N TRP A 140 12.82 0.23 2.30
CA TRP A 140 13.44 -1.01 1.82
C TRP A 140 15.00 -1.07 1.84
N GLY A 141 15.70 0.03 1.55
CA GLY A 141 17.18 0.08 1.58
C GLY A 141 17.83 0.69 2.84
N SER A 142 17.05 1.27 3.75
CA SER A 142 17.50 2.03 4.93
C SER A 142 17.08 1.40 6.25
N LEU A 143 16.62 0.14 6.23
CA LEU A 143 16.39 -0.66 7.44
C LEU A 143 17.69 -1.31 7.93
N THR A 144 18.80 -0.56 7.91
CA THR A 144 19.87 -0.85 8.86
C THR A 144 19.30 -0.57 10.25
N LYS A 145 19.64 -1.45 11.21
CA LYS A 145 19.07 -1.62 12.57
C LYS A 145 18.72 -0.37 13.41
N SER A 146 19.11 0.83 12.97
CA SER A 146 18.96 2.12 13.64
C SER A 146 17.53 2.71 13.65
N LYS A 147 16.73 2.58 12.58
CA LYS A 147 15.38 3.22 12.53
C LYS A 147 14.29 2.49 13.32
N LEU A 148 14.52 1.22 13.68
CA LEU A 148 13.57 0.46 14.50
C LEU A 148 13.40 1.06 15.90
N SER A 149 14.40 1.80 16.40
CA SER A 149 14.37 2.47 17.71
C SER A 149 13.42 3.66 17.79
N SER A 150 12.96 4.20 16.65
CA SER A 150 12.07 5.37 16.61
C SER A 150 10.59 4.99 16.79
N PHE A 151 10.28 3.70 16.79
CA PHE A 151 8.94 3.23 17.11
C PHE A 151 8.72 3.28 18.62
N LYS A 152 7.79 4.15 19.03
CA LYS A 152 7.39 4.29 20.45
C LYS A 152 6.73 3.03 21.03
N GLU A 153 6.42 2.01 20.22
CA GLU A 153 5.66 0.83 20.64
C GLU A 153 6.41 -0.47 20.30
N THR A 154 6.83 -1.21 21.33
CA THR A 154 7.62 -2.45 21.22
C THR A 154 6.94 -3.53 20.37
N PHE A 155 5.60 -3.59 20.34
CA PHE A 155 4.87 -4.54 19.50
C PHE A 155 5.04 -4.25 17.99
N MET A 156 5.19 -2.97 17.60
CA MET A 156 5.47 -2.61 16.21
C MET A 156 6.85 -3.12 15.81
N CYS A 157 7.83 -3.10 16.72
CA CYS A 157 9.18 -3.59 16.43
C CYS A 157 9.22 -5.10 16.12
N GLU A 158 8.57 -5.93 16.93
CA GLU A 158 8.48 -7.37 16.68
C GLU A 158 7.69 -7.68 15.41
N PHE A 159 6.60 -6.93 15.17
CA PHE A 159 5.84 -6.99 13.93
C PHE A 159 6.73 -6.72 12.71
N PHE A 160 7.48 -5.62 12.68
CA PHE A 160 8.37 -5.29 11.55
C PHE A 160 9.51 -6.28 11.34
N LYS A 161 9.98 -6.98 12.38
CA LYS A 161 10.97 -8.05 12.22
C LYS A 161 10.41 -9.21 11.39
N THR A 162 9.12 -9.53 11.51
CA THR A 162 8.46 -10.54 10.66
C THR A 162 8.37 -10.10 9.19
N PHE A 163 8.25 -8.79 8.90
CA PHE A 163 8.28 -8.27 7.52
C PHE A 163 9.69 -8.06 6.98
N GLN A 164 10.73 -8.28 7.79
CA GLN A 164 12.12 -8.35 7.32
C GLN A 164 12.51 -9.75 6.81
N GLU A 165 11.58 -10.70 6.75
CA GLU A 165 11.81 -11.99 6.12
C GLU A 165 12.18 -11.83 4.62
N GLU A 166 13.09 -12.67 4.13
CA GLU A 166 13.54 -12.67 2.72
C GLU A 166 12.36 -12.73 1.72
N LYS A 167 11.25 -13.39 2.08
CA LYS A 167 10.07 -13.46 1.20
C LYS A 167 9.43 -12.11 0.91
N PHE A 168 9.41 -11.22 1.91
CA PHE A 168 8.87 -9.87 1.75
C PHE A 168 9.76 -9.05 0.82
N THR A 169 11.06 -9.16 1.05
CA THR A 169 12.15 -8.57 0.26
C THR A 169 12.03 -8.90 -1.22
N GLU A 170 11.89 -10.18 -1.53
CA GLU A 170 11.72 -10.66 -2.88
C GLU A 170 10.42 -10.16 -3.51
N SER A 171 9.32 -10.15 -2.76
CA SER A 171 8.02 -9.68 -3.22
C SER A 171 8.04 -8.18 -3.56
N VAL A 172 8.67 -7.35 -2.72
CA VAL A 172 8.84 -5.92 -2.98
C VAL A 172 9.73 -5.71 -4.19
N LYS A 173 10.88 -6.40 -4.26
CA LYS A 173 11.79 -6.26 -5.39
C LYS A 173 11.09 -6.63 -6.70
N LYS A 174 10.38 -7.76 -6.73
CA LYS A 174 9.58 -8.19 -7.87
C LYS A 174 8.52 -7.14 -8.25
N PHE A 175 7.77 -6.63 -7.27
CA PHE A 175 6.81 -5.55 -7.52
C PHE A 175 7.48 -4.33 -8.16
N LEU A 176 8.61 -3.88 -7.62
CA LEU A 176 9.35 -2.74 -8.14
C LEU A 176 9.86 -2.99 -9.56
N ASP A 177 10.36 -4.19 -9.84
CA ASP A 177 10.76 -4.60 -11.19
C ASP A 177 9.57 -4.58 -12.14
N ASP A 178 8.44 -5.20 -11.79
CA ASP A 178 7.24 -5.25 -12.61
C ASP A 178 6.69 -3.84 -12.93
N VAL A 179 6.67 -2.92 -11.96
CA VAL A 179 6.14 -1.55 -12.16
C VAL A 179 7.16 -0.56 -12.71
N SER A 180 8.45 -0.91 -12.78
CA SER A 180 9.50 -0.05 -13.36
C SER A 180 10.14 -0.66 -14.59
N SER A 181 9.48 -1.62 -15.24
CA SER A 181 9.90 -2.19 -16.52
C SER A 181 9.12 -1.56 -17.66
N THR A 182 9.79 -1.24 -18.76
CA THR A 182 9.21 -0.64 -19.98
C THR A 182 8.57 -1.68 -20.90
N GLU A 183 8.19 -2.85 -20.39
CA GLU A 183 7.36 -3.77 -21.18
C GLU A 183 6.01 -3.09 -21.38
N SER A 184 5.81 -2.58 -22.60
CA SER A 184 4.60 -1.98 -23.10
C SER A 184 3.41 -2.88 -22.76
N LYS A 185 2.70 -2.56 -21.67
CA LYS A 185 1.31 -3.01 -21.51
C LYS A 185 0.49 -2.16 -22.46
N GLU A 186 0.58 -2.51 -23.74
CA GLU A 186 -0.32 -2.02 -24.77
C GLU A 186 -1.75 -2.24 -24.25
N PRO A 187 -2.58 -1.19 -24.13
CA PRO A 187 -4.01 -1.43 -24.15
C PRO A 187 -4.30 -1.90 -25.57
N SER A 188 -4.68 -3.17 -25.73
CA SER A 188 -5.37 -3.64 -26.92
C SER A 188 -6.75 -2.97 -27.00
N GLY A 189 -6.75 -1.68 -27.29
CA GLY A 189 -7.90 -0.84 -27.55
C GLY A 189 -7.90 -0.48 -29.02
N VAL A 190 -8.75 -1.20 -29.76
CA VAL A 190 -9.07 -1.05 -31.18
C VAL A 190 -8.97 0.40 -31.67
N SER A 191 -8.12 0.63 -32.67
CA SER A 191 -8.19 1.80 -33.53
C SER A 191 -9.48 1.70 -34.35
N GLU A 192 -10.54 2.39 -33.94
CA GLU A 192 -11.64 2.67 -34.86
C GLU A 192 -11.21 3.81 -35.80
N PRO A 193 -11.25 3.61 -37.12
CA PRO A 193 -11.01 4.68 -38.07
C PRO A 193 -12.17 5.68 -38.02
N VAL A 194 -11.85 6.93 -37.76
CA VAL A 194 -12.79 8.06 -37.78
C VAL A 194 -13.25 8.27 -39.23
N HIS A 195 -14.48 7.85 -39.53
CA HIS A 195 -15.17 8.27 -40.75
C HIS A 195 -15.62 9.73 -40.60
N LEU A 196 -14.96 10.64 -41.32
CA LEU A 196 -15.49 11.97 -41.58
C LEU A 196 -16.69 11.85 -42.52
N LYS A 197 -17.83 12.37 -42.10
CA LYS A 197 -19.02 12.53 -42.93
C LYS A 197 -19.08 13.99 -43.36
N GLU A 198 -18.70 14.29 -44.60
CA GLU A 198 -19.02 15.56 -45.23
C GLU A 198 -20.55 15.65 -45.42
N GLY A 199 -21.11 16.78 -45.04
CA GLY A 199 -22.49 17.20 -45.27
C GLY A 199 -22.50 18.71 -45.46
#